data_AF-A0A2D6MI48-F1
#
_entry.id   AF-A0A2D6MI48-F1
#
_cell.length_a   1.000
_cell.length_b   1.000
_cell.length_c   1.000
_cell.angle_alpha   90.00
_cell.angle_beta   90.00
_cell.angle_gamma   90.00
#
_symmetry.space_group_name_H-M   'P 1'
#
loop_
_entity.id
_entity.type
_entity.pdbx_description
1 polymer ?
#
loop_
_entity_poly.entity_id
_entity_poly.type
_entity_poly.pdbx_seq_one_letter_code
_entity_poly.pdbx_strand_id
1 'polypeptide(L)'
;MATVYEIVQGLSQAAANAFDGALNEDGEQLIAGLQREEGDAILDKRVLDGFNVKFYGNMMCLSYQSEVQIHEVYTNGFETEIEQRLADISKFLKKEYKKITGDSVTLTKEGEADIRVEGTSRIRSWVTAKMHYKVGGLNEDMAIETPSKDRVEASWKTFLDQGGWQKKRPDNDTRKKGSEVEKK
;
A
#
# COMPACT_ATOMS: atom_id res chain seq x y z
N MET A 1 -15.27 17.99 1.83
CA MET A 1 -14.41 16.94 2.39
C MET A 1 -14.48 15.80 1.39
N ALA A 2 -13.37 15.52 0.70
CA ALA A 2 -13.35 14.50 -0.34
C ALA A 2 -13.78 13.16 0.24
N THR A 3 -14.67 12.47 -0.46
CA THR A 3 -15.09 11.11 -0.11
C THR A 3 -13.94 10.13 -0.34
N VAL A 4 -13.98 8.98 0.33
CA VAL A 4 -13.00 7.90 0.12
C VAL A 4 -12.85 7.54 -1.36
N TYR A 5 -13.97 7.52 -2.10
CA TYR A 5 -13.98 7.24 -3.53
C TYR A 5 -13.23 8.30 -4.33
N GLU A 6 -13.46 9.59 -4.07
CA GLU A 6 -12.78 10.70 -4.75
C GLU A 6 -11.28 10.70 -4.48
N ILE A 7 -10.85 10.37 -3.26
CA ILE A 7 -9.42 10.29 -2.91
C ILE A 7 -8.75 9.16 -3.69
N VAL A 8 -9.33 7.96 -3.68
CA VAL A 8 -8.76 6.79 -4.38
C VAL A 8 -8.80 7.01 -5.89
N GLN A 9 -9.89 7.53 -6.43
CA GLN A 9 -10.03 7.84 -7.85
C GLN A 9 -9.02 8.90 -8.27
N GLY A 10 -8.91 10.00 -7.53
CA GLY A 10 -7.99 11.09 -7.83
C GLY A 10 -6.53 10.65 -7.82
N LEU A 11 -6.11 9.85 -6.83
CA LEU A 11 -4.75 9.31 -6.79
C LEU A 11 -4.49 8.27 -7.89
N SER A 12 -5.50 7.46 -8.23
CA SER A 12 -5.39 6.50 -9.34
C SER A 12 -5.27 7.21 -10.70
N GLN A 13 -6.03 8.29 -10.89
CA GLN A 13 -5.95 9.13 -12.09
C GLN A 13 -4.60 9.88 -12.15
N ALA A 14 -4.12 10.41 -11.03
CA ALA A 14 -2.80 11.03 -10.94
C ALA A 14 -1.68 10.07 -11.36
N ALA A 15 -1.75 8.80 -10.93
CA ALA A 15 -0.80 7.78 -11.35
C ALA A 15 -0.93 7.44 -12.86
N ALA A 16 -2.16 7.37 -13.39
CA ALA A 16 -2.40 7.07 -14.80
C ALA A 16 -1.88 8.16 -15.74
N ASN A 17 -1.88 9.43 -15.30
CA ASN A 17 -1.36 10.56 -16.08
C ASN A 17 0.17 10.52 -16.25
N ALA A 18 0.90 9.73 -15.46
CA ALA A 18 2.37 9.66 -15.49
C ALA A 18 2.93 8.70 -16.57
N PHE A 19 2.21 8.50 -17.66
CA PHE A 19 2.69 7.67 -18.76
C PHE A 19 3.85 8.34 -19.50
N ASP A 20 4.65 7.55 -20.21
CA ASP A 20 5.82 8.05 -20.92
C ASP A 20 5.42 9.02 -22.04
N GLY A 21 6.00 10.22 -22.04
CA GLY A 21 5.65 11.30 -22.96
C GLY A 21 4.37 12.08 -22.61
N ALA A 22 3.85 11.96 -21.39
CA ALA A 22 2.71 12.77 -20.94
C ALA A 22 3.03 14.27 -21.00
N LEU A 23 2.07 15.06 -21.48
CA LEU A 23 2.16 16.51 -21.60
C LEU A 23 1.10 17.18 -20.71
N ASN A 24 1.47 18.30 -20.09
CA ASN A 24 0.54 19.22 -19.46
C ASN A 24 -0.32 19.96 -20.50
N GLU A 25 -1.34 20.67 -20.05
CA GLU A 25 -2.20 21.54 -20.88
C GLU A 25 -1.39 22.60 -21.65
N ASP A 26 -0.25 23.02 -21.10
CA ASP A 26 0.67 23.98 -21.71
C ASP A 26 1.64 23.34 -22.73
N GLY A 27 1.55 22.02 -22.95
CA GLY A 27 2.43 21.28 -23.85
C GLY A 27 3.80 20.92 -23.27
N GLU A 28 4.03 21.15 -21.97
CA GLU A 28 5.26 20.77 -21.27
C GLU A 28 5.22 19.32 -20.78
N GLN A 29 6.37 18.64 -20.77
CA GLN A 29 6.45 17.25 -20.28
C GLN A 29 6.15 17.12 -18.79
N LEU A 30 5.38 16.09 -18.46
CA LEU A 30 4.99 15.76 -17.10
C LEU A 30 6.09 14.91 -16.45
N ILE A 31 6.90 15.52 -15.58
CA ILE A 31 8.06 14.87 -14.95
C ILE A 31 7.64 14.25 -13.61
N ALA A 32 7.65 12.91 -13.52
CA ALA A 32 7.29 12.15 -12.33
C ALA A 32 8.48 11.83 -11.42
N GLY A 33 9.71 12.16 -11.83
CA GLY A 33 10.95 11.86 -11.12
C GLY A 33 11.54 10.49 -11.48
N LEU A 34 11.16 9.95 -12.64
CA LEU A 34 11.60 8.64 -13.13
C LEU A 34 13.00 8.74 -13.77
N GLN A 35 13.75 7.63 -13.72
CA GLN A 35 15.09 7.54 -14.30
C GLN A 35 15.07 7.71 -15.82
N ARG A 36 13.99 7.32 -16.51
CA ARG A 36 13.84 7.56 -17.96
C ARG A 36 13.75 9.05 -18.35
N GLU A 37 13.48 9.93 -17.39
CA GLU A 37 13.34 11.37 -17.60
C GLU A 37 14.70 12.08 -17.52
N GLU A 38 15.77 11.36 -17.18
CA GLU A 38 17.12 11.88 -17.06
C GLU A 38 17.98 11.50 -18.27
N GLY A 39 18.71 12.48 -18.80
CA GLY A 39 19.62 12.30 -19.94
C GLY A 39 18.99 12.63 -21.28
N ASP A 40 19.59 12.09 -22.35
CA ASP A 40 19.16 12.26 -23.74
C ASP A 40 18.71 10.91 -24.32
N ALA A 41 17.41 10.79 -24.61
CA ALA A 41 16.80 9.57 -25.11
C ALA A 41 17.39 9.06 -26.45
N ILE A 42 18.09 9.91 -27.21
CA ILE A 42 18.71 9.55 -28.50
C ILE A 42 20.13 9.03 -28.30
N LEU A 43 20.91 9.66 -27.42
CA LEU A 43 22.32 9.36 -27.22
C LEU A 43 22.56 8.30 -26.14
N ASP A 44 21.68 8.23 -25.16
CA ASP A 44 21.84 7.38 -23.99
C ASP A 44 21.24 5.97 -24.17
N LYS A 45 21.61 5.08 -23.26
CA LYS A 45 21.04 3.74 -23.18
C LYS A 45 19.55 3.82 -22.85
N ARG A 46 18.74 2.95 -23.46
CA ARG A 46 17.32 2.83 -23.09
C ARG A 46 17.17 2.42 -21.63
N VAL A 47 16.45 3.24 -20.86
CA VAL A 47 16.06 2.98 -19.47
C VAL A 47 14.66 2.36 -19.46
N LEU A 48 14.47 1.31 -18.67
CA LEU A 48 13.17 0.69 -18.45
C LEU A 48 12.80 0.85 -16.98
N ASP A 49 11.89 1.78 -16.71
CA ASP A 49 11.40 2.05 -15.38
C ASP A 49 9.92 2.44 -15.37
N GLY A 50 9.33 2.38 -14.18
CA GLY A 50 7.95 2.76 -13.96
C GLY A 50 7.53 2.60 -12.51
N PHE A 51 6.38 3.16 -12.18
CA PHE A 51 5.79 3.02 -10.85
C PHE A 51 4.31 2.63 -10.94
N ASN A 52 3.79 2.12 -9.84
CA ASN A 52 2.40 1.74 -9.68
C ASN A 52 1.93 2.06 -8.26
N VAL A 53 0.64 2.33 -8.11
CA VAL A 53 -0.02 2.63 -6.84
C VAL A 53 -1.07 1.56 -6.55
N LYS A 54 -1.04 0.98 -5.35
CA LYS A 54 -2.03 0.02 -4.87
C LYS A 54 -2.61 0.49 -3.55
N PHE A 55 -3.93 0.40 -3.39
CA PHE A 55 -4.62 0.77 -2.16
C PHE A 55 -5.03 -0.47 -1.38
N TYR A 56 -4.88 -0.43 -0.07
CA TYR A 56 -5.33 -1.49 0.83
C TYR A 56 -5.67 -0.88 2.19
N GLY A 57 -6.95 -0.95 2.56
CA GLY A 57 -7.44 -0.29 3.76
C GLY A 57 -7.29 1.24 3.71
N ASN A 58 -6.65 1.81 4.72
CA ASN A 58 -6.29 3.23 4.81
C ASN A 58 -4.88 3.55 4.27
N MET A 59 -4.19 2.56 3.70
CA MET A 59 -2.83 2.68 3.20
C MET A 59 -2.76 2.60 1.67
N MET A 60 -1.70 3.20 1.15
CA MET A 60 -1.31 3.20 -0.25
C MET A 60 0.12 2.66 -0.38
N CYS A 61 0.32 1.61 -1.17
CA CYS A 61 1.64 1.10 -1.54
C CYS A 61 2.05 1.72 -2.86
N LEU A 62 3.14 2.48 -2.84
CA LEU A 62 3.86 2.92 -4.02
C LEU A 62 4.91 1.86 -4.35
N SER A 63 4.80 1.26 -5.53
CA SER A 63 5.78 0.31 -6.06
C SER A 63 6.54 0.96 -7.22
N TYR A 64 7.86 0.97 -7.18
CA TYR A 64 8.74 1.42 -8.26
C TYR A 64 9.54 0.22 -8.79
N GLN A 65 9.69 0.13 -10.10
CA GLN A 65 10.50 -0.87 -10.78
C GLN A 65 11.48 -0.17 -11.71
N SER A 66 12.74 -0.59 -11.70
CA SER A 66 13.74 -0.19 -12.70
C SER A 66 14.67 -1.35 -13.07
N GLU A 67 15.14 -1.34 -14.32
CA GLU A 67 16.25 -2.18 -14.78
C GLU A 67 17.57 -1.38 -14.68
N VAL A 68 18.48 -1.88 -13.85
CA VAL A 68 19.80 -1.26 -13.60
C VAL A 68 20.93 -2.20 -13.98
N GLN A 69 22.13 -1.65 -14.14
CA GLN A 69 23.32 -2.48 -14.30
C GLN A 69 23.80 -2.98 -12.94
N ILE A 70 24.37 -4.18 -12.92
CA ILE A 70 24.85 -4.79 -11.67
C ILE A 70 25.92 -3.95 -10.98
N HIS A 71 26.73 -3.21 -11.75
CA HIS A 71 27.73 -2.31 -11.19
C HIS A 71 27.09 -1.12 -10.45
N GLU A 72 25.90 -0.66 -10.87
CA GLU A 72 25.18 0.46 -10.25
C GLU A 72 24.66 0.05 -8.87
N VAL A 73 24.24 -1.21 -8.72
CA VAL A 73 23.80 -1.80 -7.45
C VAL A 73 24.94 -1.82 -6.41
N TYR A 74 26.18 -2.06 -6.84
CA TYR A 74 27.35 -2.07 -5.96
C TYR A 74 27.92 -0.68 -5.66
N THR A 75 27.38 0.38 -6.28
CA THR A 75 27.78 1.75 -6.00
C THR A 75 27.26 2.19 -4.64
N ASN A 76 28.08 2.91 -3.88
CA ASN A 76 27.65 3.51 -2.61
C ASN A 76 26.52 4.52 -2.85
N GLY A 77 25.44 4.42 -2.08
CA GLY A 77 24.29 5.35 -2.16
C GLY A 77 23.13 4.89 -3.04
N PHE A 78 23.20 3.68 -3.61
CA PHE A 78 22.13 3.11 -4.43
C PHE A 78 20.75 3.13 -3.74
N GLU A 79 20.69 2.72 -2.47
CA GLU A 79 19.44 2.73 -1.70
C GLU A 79 18.86 4.14 -1.54
N THR A 80 19.72 5.12 -1.24
CA THR A 80 19.35 6.53 -1.09
C THR A 80 18.77 7.09 -2.39
N GLU A 81 19.34 6.74 -3.54
CA GLU A 81 18.83 7.16 -4.85
C GLU A 81 17.41 6.61 -5.08
N ILE A 82 17.19 5.32 -4.78
CA ILE A 82 15.86 4.69 -4.92
C ILE A 82 14.83 5.32 -3.97
N GLU A 83 15.21 5.62 -2.73
CA GLU A 83 14.33 6.33 -1.79
C GLU A 83 13.99 7.75 -2.26
N GLN A 84 14.95 8.43 -2.88
CA GLN A 84 14.72 9.75 -3.47
C GLN A 84 13.73 9.68 -4.64
N ARG A 85 13.84 8.66 -5.51
CA ARG A 85 12.85 8.40 -6.58
C ARG A 85 11.45 8.21 -6.02
N LEU A 86 11.29 7.37 -5.00
CA LEU A 86 10.00 7.18 -4.32
C LEU A 86 9.46 8.48 -3.74
N ALA A 87 10.34 9.34 -3.18
CA ALA A 87 9.96 10.64 -2.66
C ALA A 87 9.49 11.59 -3.78
N ASP A 88 10.16 11.62 -4.92
CA ASP A 88 9.79 12.47 -6.05
C ASP A 88 8.48 12.04 -6.71
N ILE A 89 8.27 10.72 -6.86
CA ILE A 89 6.98 10.17 -7.30
C ILE A 89 5.86 10.55 -6.32
N SER A 90 6.11 10.50 -5.01
CA SER A 90 5.11 10.90 -4.01
C SER A 90 4.76 12.39 -4.07
N LYS A 91 5.73 13.26 -4.40
CA LYS A 91 5.50 14.69 -4.62
C LYS A 91 4.68 14.92 -5.89
N PHE A 92 5.02 14.20 -6.96
CA PHE A 92 4.30 14.22 -8.21
C PHE A 92 2.82 13.84 -8.02
N LEU A 93 2.54 12.72 -7.34
CA LEU A 93 1.18 12.27 -7.04
C LEU A 93 0.37 13.33 -6.27
N LYS A 94 0.97 14.01 -5.29
CA LYS A 94 0.30 15.10 -4.54
C LYS A 94 -0.02 16.31 -5.43
N LYS A 95 0.88 16.66 -6.36
CA LYS A 95 0.68 17.77 -7.30
C LYS A 95 -0.44 17.46 -8.29
N GLU A 96 -0.39 16.30 -8.93
CA GLU A 96 -1.40 15.90 -9.90
C GLU A 96 -2.76 15.67 -9.25
N TYR A 97 -2.82 15.07 -8.06
CA TYR A 97 -4.06 14.96 -7.30
C TYR A 97 -4.72 16.33 -7.08
N LYS A 98 -3.93 17.35 -6.72
CA LYS A 98 -4.41 18.71 -6.52
C LYS A 98 -4.92 19.35 -7.81
N LYS A 99 -4.26 19.10 -8.95
CA LYS A 99 -4.73 19.57 -10.26
C LYS A 99 -6.08 18.95 -10.63
N ILE A 100 -6.23 17.64 -10.42
CA ILE A 100 -7.43 16.88 -10.83
C ILE A 100 -8.63 17.20 -9.94
N THR A 101 -8.44 17.18 -8.62
CA THR A 101 -9.55 17.26 -7.65
C THR A 101 -9.76 18.67 -7.09
N GLY A 102 -8.77 19.57 -7.21
CA GLY A 102 -8.75 20.88 -6.56
C GLY A 102 -8.37 20.85 -5.07
N ASP A 103 -8.44 19.68 -4.44
CA ASP A 103 -8.15 19.47 -3.02
C ASP A 103 -6.72 18.95 -2.79
N SER A 104 -6.20 19.12 -1.57
CA SER A 104 -4.90 18.56 -1.17
C SER A 104 -5.06 17.21 -0.48
N VAL A 105 -4.11 16.30 -0.74
CA VAL A 105 -4.02 15.00 -0.06
C VAL A 105 -2.69 14.89 0.70
N THR A 106 -2.74 14.33 1.90
CA THR A 106 -1.54 14.02 2.68
C THR A 106 -1.19 12.54 2.50
N LEU A 107 0.09 12.29 2.26
CA LEU A 107 0.67 10.94 2.23
C LEU A 107 1.80 10.94 3.25
N THR A 108 1.63 10.17 4.32
CA THR A 108 2.58 10.02 5.43
C THR A 108 3.28 8.68 5.29
N LYS A 109 4.61 8.65 5.28
CA LYS A 109 5.39 7.40 5.18
C LYS A 109 5.10 6.50 6.37
N GLU A 110 4.92 5.22 6.11
CA GLU A 110 4.71 4.19 7.12
C GLU A 110 5.76 3.09 6.93
N GLY A 111 6.74 3.05 7.84
CA GLY A 111 7.90 2.17 7.75
C GLY A 111 9.00 2.68 6.80
N GLU A 112 9.93 1.77 6.50
CA GLU A 112 11.08 1.97 5.60
C GLU A 112 10.78 1.42 4.20
N ALA A 113 11.59 1.81 3.21
CA ALA A 113 11.47 1.29 1.84
C ALA A 113 11.91 -0.19 1.79
N ASP A 114 11.07 -1.08 1.26
CA ASP A 114 11.47 -2.45 0.94
C ASP A 114 12.07 -2.46 -0.47
N ILE A 115 13.38 -2.63 -0.58
CA ILE A 115 14.12 -2.64 -1.84
C ILE A 115 14.61 -4.07 -2.12
N ARG A 116 14.06 -4.68 -3.17
CA ARG A 116 14.45 -6.01 -3.63
C ARG A 116 15.22 -5.91 -4.94
N VAL A 117 16.43 -6.45 -4.95
CA VAL A 117 17.29 -6.52 -6.14
C VAL A 117 17.40 -7.97 -6.61
N GLU A 118 17.12 -8.22 -7.88
CA GLU A 118 17.18 -9.53 -8.51
C GLU A 118 18.06 -9.49 -9.75
N GLY A 119 18.96 -10.46 -9.90
CA GLY A 119 19.78 -10.58 -11.10
C GLY A 119 18.97 -11.19 -12.25
N THR A 120 18.76 -10.42 -13.32
CA THR A 120 18.16 -10.93 -14.56
C THR A 120 19.23 -11.54 -15.48
N SER A 121 20.45 -10.98 -15.45
CA SER A 121 21.61 -11.49 -16.17
C SER A 121 22.90 -11.20 -15.40
N ARG A 122 24.05 -11.56 -15.98
CA ARG A 122 25.37 -11.25 -15.39
C ARG A 122 25.72 -9.76 -15.39
N ILE A 123 24.95 -8.96 -16.12
CA ILE A 123 25.21 -7.52 -16.33
C ILE A 123 24.05 -6.67 -15.82
N ARG A 124 22.82 -7.21 -15.80
CA ARG A 124 21.59 -6.47 -15.48
C ARG A 124 20.85 -7.06 -14.29
N SER A 125 20.28 -6.17 -13.49
CA SER A 125 19.46 -6.49 -12.34
C SER A 125 18.14 -5.73 -12.39
N TRP A 126 17.08 -6.34 -11.89
CA TRP A 126 15.81 -5.69 -11.62
C TRP A 126 15.75 -5.23 -10.19
N VAL A 127 15.27 -4.01 -10.00
CA VAL A 127 15.08 -3.41 -8.68
C VAL A 127 13.59 -3.17 -8.54
N THR A 128 13.00 -3.74 -7.50
CA THR A 128 11.61 -3.48 -7.11
C THR A 128 11.63 -2.85 -5.73
N ALA A 129 11.21 -1.59 -5.64
CA ALA A 129 11.11 -0.85 -4.39
C ALA A 129 9.65 -0.63 -4.02
N LYS A 130 9.31 -0.82 -2.74
CA LYS A 130 7.97 -0.59 -2.21
C LYS A 130 8.02 0.33 -1.01
N MET A 131 7.13 1.32 -1.00
CA MET A 131 6.93 2.21 0.14
C MET A 131 5.45 2.30 0.46
N HIS A 132 5.14 2.21 1.75
CA HIS A 132 3.78 2.30 2.25
C HIS A 132 3.52 3.71 2.79
N TYR A 133 2.35 4.25 2.45
CA TYR A 133 1.91 5.58 2.84
C TYR A 133 0.52 5.52 3.45
N LYS A 134 0.33 6.09 4.65
CA LYS A 134 -0.98 6.38 5.22
C LYS A 134 -1.57 7.58 4.48
N VAL A 135 -2.77 7.40 3.92
CA VAL A 135 -3.45 8.43 3.12
C VAL A 135 -4.39 9.24 4.04
N GLY A 136 -4.22 10.56 4.05
CA GLY A 136 -5.12 11.44 4.79
C GLY A 136 -6.52 11.46 4.19
N GLY A 137 -7.55 11.45 5.05
CA GLY A 137 -8.95 11.39 4.64
C GLY A 137 -9.49 9.97 4.45
N LEU A 138 -8.66 8.93 4.54
CA LEU A 138 -9.13 7.56 4.68
C LEU A 138 -9.33 7.23 6.17
N ASN A 139 -10.48 6.65 6.52
CA ASN A 139 -10.84 6.32 7.90
C ASN A 139 -9.90 5.27 8.49
N GLU A 140 -9.57 5.42 9.78
CA GLU A 140 -8.78 4.43 10.52
C GLU A 140 -9.50 3.08 10.66
N ASP A 141 -10.83 3.07 10.61
CA ASP A 141 -11.64 1.84 10.59
C ASP A 141 -11.39 0.98 9.34
N MET A 142 -10.81 1.55 8.28
CA MET A 142 -10.39 0.81 7.09
C MET A 142 -8.99 0.19 7.26
N ALA A 143 -8.26 0.47 8.35
CA ALA A 143 -6.98 -0.14 8.60
C ALA A 143 -7.11 -1.66 8.66
N ILE A 144 -6.27 -2.36 7.89
CA ILE A 144 -6.27 -3.84 7.84
C ILE A 144 -5.82 -4.42 9.19
N GLU A 145 -5.12 -3.63 10.00
CA GLU A 145 -4.63 -4.01 11.31
C GLU A 145 -5.57 -3.59 12.43
N THR A 146 -6.63 -4.37 12.59
CA THR A 146 -6.89 -4.90 13.93
C THR A 146 -7.51 -6.28 13.78
N PRO A 147 -6.90 -7.37 14.31
CA PRO A 147 -7.69 -8.57 14.55
C PRO A 147 -8.86 -8.15 15.42
N SER A 148 -10.09 -8.50 15.05
CA SER A 148 -11.27 -8.22 15.86
C SER A 148 -11.18 -9.03 17.16
N LYS A 149 -10.35 -8.59 18.12
CA LYS A 149 -10.25 -9.20 19.45
C LYS A 149 -11.64 -9.21 20.08
N ASP A 150 -12.40 -8.14 19.88
CA ASP A 150 -13.76 -8.00 20.39
C ASP A 150 -14.72 -9.08 19.90
N ARG A 151 -14.64 -9.52 18.64
CA ARG A 151 -15.54 -10.57 18.12
C ARG A 151 -15.21 -11.96 18.66
N VAL A 152 -13.92 -12.26 18.79
CA VAL A 152 -13.45 -13.55 19.34
C VAL A 152 -13.75 -13.60 20.84
N GLU A 153 -13.47 -12.53 21.58
CA GLU A 153 -13.79 -12.44 23.00
C GLU A 153 -15.30 -12.46 23.27
N ALA A 154 -16.13 -11.77 22.48
CA ALA A 154 -17.58 -11.76 22.68
C ALA A 154 -18.22 -13.14 22.50
N SER A 155 -17.78 -13.88 21.47
CA SER A 155 -18.22 -15.25 21.22
C SER A 155 -17.79 -16.20 22.34
N TRP A 156 -16.56 -16.03 22.83
CA TRP A 156 -16.00 -16.85 23.91
C TRP A 156 -16.62 -16.53 25.28
N LYS A 157 -16.89 -15.24 25.56
CA LYS A 157 -17.67 -14.79 26.73
C LYS A 157 -19.09 -15.33 26.68
N THR A 158 -19.76 -15.24 25.54
CA THR A 158 -21.12 -15.82 25.35
C THR A 158 -21.11 -17.33 25.56
N PHE A 159 -20.09 -18.04 25.08
CA PHE A 159 -19.94 -19.48 25.31
C PHE A 159 -19.71 -19.82 26.80
N LEU A 160 -18.88 -19.06 27.51
CA LEU A 160 -18.70 -19.23 28.96
C LEU A 160 -19.98 -18.92 29.75
N ASP A 161 -20.71 -17.88 29.35
CA ASP A 161 -21.96 -17.44 29.98
C ASP A 161 -23.12 -18.43 29.74
N GLN A 162 -23.08 -19.22 28.65
CA GLN A 162 -24.03 -20.30 28.40
C GLN A 162 -24.01 -21.41 29.47
N GLY A 163 -23.02 -21.40 30.38
CA GLY A 163 -23.05 -22.19 31.60
C GLY A 163 -22.48 -23.60 31.48
N GLY A 164 -22.32 -24.26 32.63
CA GLY A 164 -21.67 -25.57 32.79
C GLY A 164 -20.65 -25.61 33.92
N TRP A 165 -19.95 -24.50 34.19
CA TRP A 165 -18.90 -24.43 35.24
C TRP A 165 -19.41 -24.15 36.66
N GLN A 166 -20.64 -23.67 36.83
CA GLN A 166 -21.22 -23.32 38.15
C GLN A 166 -22.57 -24.02 38.42
N LYS A 167 -22.82 -25.19 37.82
CA LYS A 167 -24.09 -25.95 37.95
C LYS A 167 -25.34 -25.24 37.42
N LYS A 168 -25.19 -24.10 36.73
CA LYS A 168 -26.27 -23.45 35.98
C LYS A 168 -26.38 -24.13 34.62
N ARG A 169 -27.52 -24.75 34.35
CA ARG A 169 -27.80 -25.38 33.05
C ARG A 169 -27.96 -24.30 31.97
N PRO A 170 -27.50 -24.54 30.74
CA PRO A 170 -27.79 -23.65 29.62
C PRO A 170 -29.29 -23.53 29.40
N ASP A 171 -29.76 -22.35 29.00
CA ASP A 171 -31.19 -22.09 28.76
C ASP A 171 -31.78 -22.95 27.62
N ASN A 172 -30.91 -23.44 26.73
CA ASN A 172 -31.26 -24.37 25.64
C ASN A 172 -31.36 -25.84 26.09
N ASP A 173 -31.10 -26.17 27.36
CA ASP A 173 -31.23 -27.55 27.87
C ASP A 173 -32.65 -27.84 28.36
N THR A 174 -33.44 -28.46 27.49
CA THR A 174 -34.83 -28.87 27.77
C THR A 174 -34.97 -30.21 28.51
N ARG A 175 -33.86 -30.86 28.86
CA ARG A 175 -33.87 -32.19 29.50
C ARG A 175 -34.32 -32.11 30.97
N LYS A 176 -35.09 -33.10 31.42
CA LYS A 176 -35.54 -33.19 32.83
C LYS A 176 -34.35 -33.17 33.81
N LYS A 177 -34.52 -32.46 34.93
CA LYS A 177 -33.50 -32.40 35.99
C LYS A 177 -33.26 -33.79 36.56
N GLY A 178 -32.03 -34.30 36.46
CA GLY A 178 -31.64 -35.64 36.93
C GLY A 178 -31.55 -36.75 35.87
N SER A 179 -31.76 -36.47 34.58
CA SER A 179 -31.54 -37.44 33.49
C SER A 179 -30.07 -37.55 33.02
N GLU A 180 -29.15 -36.93 33.75
CA GLU A 180 -27.70 -36.82 33.42
C GLU A 180 -26.89 -38.05 33.86
N VAL A 181 -27.54 -39.11 34.34
CA VAL A 181 -26.83 -40.32 34.78
C VAL A 181 -26.20 -40.97 33.55
N GLU A 182 -24.86 -40.93 33.46
CA GLU A 182 -24.09 -41.73 32.52
C GLU A 182 -24.60 -43.17 32.58
N LYS A 183 -25.05 -43.68 31.44
CA LYS A 183 -25.18 -45.13 31.28
C LYS A 183 -23.78 -45.70 31.41
N LYS A 184 -23.51 -46.35 32.54
CA LYS A 184 -22.37 -47.26 32.71
C LYS A 184 -22.39 -48.33 31.62
#